data_AF-A0A948VWM9-F1
#
_entry.id   AF-A0A948VWM9-F1
#
_cell.length_a   1.000
_cell.length_b   1.000
_cell.length_c   1.000
_cell.angle_alpha   90.00
_cell.angle_beta   90.00
_cell.angle_gamma   90.00
#
_symmetry.space_group_name_H-M   'P 1'
#
loop_
_entity.id
_entity.type
_entity.pdbx_description
1 polymer ?
#
loop_
_entity_poly.entity_id
_entity_poly.type
_entity_poly.pdbx_seq_one_letter_code
_entity_poly.pdbx_strand_id
1 'polypeptide(L)'
;MQKRPYDLKLIMLAVASLVLGIVLYIAAGPRWFSFYGLATVTLVALPVLAFILFRAFRELELSRWPVIAILLPPLLAALVQIGFWLAFFEGGPGAVPLAAARAMILPHLDTALTLAGIIVSALVVWLILRGAMKRGD
;
A
#
# COMPACT_ATOMS: atom_id res chain seq x y z
N MET A 1 -19.55 26.46 15.29
CA MET A 1 -19.23 25.04 15.02
C MET A 1 -17.83 24.94 14.41
N GLN A 2 -16.86 24.42 15.17
CA GLN A 2 -15.46 24.26 14.72
C GLN A 2 -15.34 23.12 13.69
N LYS A 3 -15.54 23.40 12.40
CA LYS A 3 -15.33 22.41 11.30
C LYS A 3 -13.83 22.14 11.00
N ARG A 4 -12.92 23.04 11.41
CA ARG A 4 -11.49 23.05 11.00
C ARG A 4 -10.57 21.91 11.48
N PRO A 5 -10.75 21.26 12.66
CA PRO A 5 -9.72 20.34 13.16
C PRO A 5 -9.72 18.97 12.47
N TYR A 6 -10.79 18.59 11.76
CA TYR A 6 -10.90 17.28 11.12
C TYR A 6 -10.39 17.28 9.67
N ASP A 7 -10.65 18.35 8.92
CA ASP A 7 -10.12 18.52 7.56
C ASP A 7 -8.59 18.63 7.58
N LEU A 8 -8.05 19.31 8.59
CA LEU A 8 -6.61 19.33 8.86
C LEU A 8 -6.05 17.92 9.10
N LYS A 9 -6.78 17.05 9.82
CA LYS A 9 -6.36 15.66 10.06
C LYS A 9 -6.40 14.80 8.80
N LEU A 10 -7.40 14.99 7.93
CA LEU A 10 -7.48 14.29 6.65
C LEU A 10 -6.40 14.77 5.66
N ILE A 11 -6.14 16.07 5.61
CA ILE A 11 -5.04 16.64 4.83
C ILE A 11 -3.70 16.15 5.39
N MET A 12 -3.50 16.15 6.71
CA MET A 12 -2.31 15.58 7.33
C MET A 12 -2.18 14.09 7.07
N LEU A 13 -3.27 13.33 7.00
CA LEU A 13 -3.24 11.92 6.64
C LEU A 13 -2.89 11.72 5.15
N ALA A 14 -3.44 12.54 4.25
CA ALA A 14 -3.09 12.53 2.84
C ALA A 14 -1.62 12.88 2.62
N VAL A 15 -1.14 13.94 3.28
CA VAL A 15 0.26 14.36 3.26
C VAL A 15 1.15 13.29 3.88
N ALA A 16 0.78 12.70 5.01
CA ALA A 16 1.55 11.62 5.64
C ALA A 16 1.59 10.36 4.77
N SER A 17 0.49 10.02 4.08
CA SER A 17 0.43 8.89 3.14
C SER A 17 1.26 9.16 1.89
N LEU A 18 1.26 10.41 1.40
CA LEU A 18 2.07 10.84 0.27
C LEU A 18 3.56 10.84 0.64
N VAL A 19 3.91 11.38 1.81
CA VAL A 19 5.28 11.37 2.35
C VAL A 19 5.75 9.95 2.60
N LEU A 20 4.92 9.08 3.17
CA LEU A 20 5.24 7.66 3.33
C LEU A 20 5.46 7.00 1.96
N GLY A 21 4.61 7.27 0.97
CA GLY A 21 4.79 6.79 -0.40
C GLY A 21 6.09 7.26 -1.04
N ILE A 22 6.46 8.53 -0.87
CA ILE A 22 7.70 9.13 -1.37
C ILE A 22 8.91 8.54 -0.64
N VAL A 23 8.85 8.41 0.69
CA VAL A 23 9.92 7.77 1.49
C VAL A 23 10.10 6.34 1.06
N LEU A 24 9.02 5.59 0.83
CA LEU A 24 9.10 4.21 0.33
C LEU A 24 9.68 4.18 -1.08
N TYR A 25 9.32 5.10 -1.97
CA TYR A 25 9.88 5.18 -3.32
C TYR A 25 11.38 5.52 -3.32
N ILE A 26 11.80 6.50 -2.52
CA ILE A 26 13.20 6.93 -2.42
C ILE A 26 14.05 5.87 -1.70
N ALA A 27 13.53 5.28 -0.62
CA ALA A 27 14.22 4.21 0.12
C ALA A 27 14.27 2.89 -0.67
N ALA A 28 13.31 2.65 -1.58
CA ALA A 28 13.25 1.42 -2.38
C ALA A 28 14.26 1.36 -3.53
N GLY A 29 14.55 2.49 -4.19
CA GLY A 29 15.39 2.52 -5.39
C GLY A 29 14.99 1.48 -6.47
N PRO A 30 15.87 1.13 -7.43
CA PRO A 30 15.60 0.15 -8.48
C PRO A 30 15.51 -1.31 -8.01
N ARG A 31 15.33 -1.55 -6.70
CA ARG A 31 15.46 -2.88 -6.09
C ARG A 31 14.24 -3.26 -5.24
N TRP A 32 13.04 -2.82 -5.62
CA TRP A 32 11.79 -3.18 -4.93
C TRP A 32 11.71 -4.68 -4.68
N PHE A 33 12.15 -5.49 -5.64
CA PHE A 33 12.18 -6.92 -5.51
C PHE A 33 13.15 -7.50 -4.47
N SER A 34 14.15 -6.75 -4.03
CA SER A 34 15.17 -7.17 -3.04
C SER A 34 14.72 -7.06 -1.59
N PHE A 35 13.59 -6.42 -1.29
CA PHE A 35 13.28 -6.00 0.08
C PHE A 35 12.04 -6.68 0.68
N TYR A 36 12.30 -7.75 1.44
CA TYR A 36 11.49 -8.19 2.58
C TYR A 36 10.94 -7.00 3.41
N GLY A 37 11.72 -5.92 3.49
CA GLY A 37 11.36 -4.67 4.19
C GLY A 37 10.08 -3.98 3.67
N LEU A 38 9.88 -3.83 2.36
CA LEU A 38 8.71 -3.10 1.83
C LEU A 38 7.42 -3.89 2.00
N ALA A 39 7.48 -5.21 1.82
CA ALA A 39 6.35 -6.09 2.10
C ALA A 39 5.96 -6.04 3.59
N THR A 40 6.95 -6.02 4.48
CA THR A 40 6.75 -5.86 5.93
C THR A 40 6.12 -4.51 6.26
N VAL A 41 6.67 -3.40 5.72
CA VAL A 41 6.10 -2.06 5.93
C VAL A 41 4.66 -1.99 5.41
N THR A 42 4.39 -2.58 4.23
CA THR A 42 3.04 -2.64 3.68
C THR A 42 2.10 -3.39 4.62
N LEU A 43 2.49 -4.57 5.13
CA LEU A 43 1.65 -5.33 6.06
C LEU A 43 1.40 -4.62 7.40
N VAL A 44 2.33 -3.78 7.85
CA VAL A 44 2.14 -3.00 9.09
C VAL A 44 1.29 -1.75 8.83
N ALA A 45 1.55 -1.03 7.74
CA ALA A 45 0.88 0.23 7.43
C ALA A 45 -0.55 0.04 6.91
N LEU A 46 -0.80 -1.00 6.12
CA LEU A 46 -2.06 -1.20 5.41
C LEU A 46 -3.24 -1.48 6.35
N PRO A 47 -3.13 -2.26 7.45
CA PRO A 47 -4.19 -2.38 8.45
C PRO A 47 -4.52 -1.05 9.13
N VAL A 48 -3.50 -0.23 9.45
CA VAL A 48 -3.69 1.09 10.06
C VAL A 48 -4.43 2.02 9.10
N LEU A 49 -3.99 2.07 7.84
CA LEU A 49 -4.63 2.86 6.79
C LEU A 49 -6.07 2.37 6.54
N ALA A 50 -6.28 1.05 6.44
CA ALA A 50 -7.59 0.45 6.27
C ALA A 50 -8.51 0.85 7.42
N PHE A 51 -8.06 0.74 8.68
CA PHE A 51 -8.84 1.13 9.84
C PHE A 51 -9.26 2.60 9.79
N ILE A 52 -8.33 3.51 9.48
CA ILE A 52 -8.61 4.95 9.38
C ILE A 52 -9.64 5.23 8.27
N LEU A 53 -9.44 4.68 7.07
CA LEU A 53 -10.35 4.88 5.94
C LEU A 53 -11.72 4.25 6.18
N PHE A 54 -11.79 3.04 6.74
CA PHE A 54 -13.05 2.38 7.09
C PHE A 54 -13.84 3.19 8.10
N ARG A 55 -13.16 3.68 9.15
CA ARG A 55 -13.80 4.50 10.17
C ARG A 55 -14.33 5.79 9.57
N ALA A 56 -13.53 6.48 8.77
CA ALA A 56 -13.94 7.71 8.09
C ALA A 56 -15.15 7.48 7.16
N PHE A 57 -15.12 6.42 6.34
CA PHE A 57 -16.22 6.10 5.43
C PHE A 57 -17.49 5.69 6.18
N ARG A 58 -17.36 4.99 7.32
CA ARG A 58 -18.51 4.69 8.18
C ARG A 58 -19.15 5.95 8.75
N GLU A 59 -18.34 6.88 9.27
CA GLU A 59 -18.81 8.16 9.82
C GLU A 59 -19.47 9.06 8.75
N LEU A 60 -19.15 8.86 7.48
CA LEU A 60 -19.70 9.59 6.33
C LEU A 60 -20.84 8.83 5.61
N GLU A 61 -21.30 7.71 6.16
CA GLU A 61 -22.32 6.84 5.55
C GLU A 61 -21.98 6.50 4.08
N LEU A 62 -20.70 6.26 3.80
CA LEU A 62 -20.19 5.86 2.50
C LEU A 62 -19.98 4.35 2.45
N SER A 63 -20.17 3.77 1.25
CA SER A 63 -19.83 2.37 0.99
C SER A 63 -18.33 2.13 1.20
N ARG A 64 -17.99 1.09 1.96
CA ARG A 64 -16.60 0.72 2.30
C ARG A 64 -15.94 -0.19 1.28
N TRP A 65 -16.73 -0.73 0.35
CA TRP A 65 -16.26 -1.62 -0.72
C TRP A 65 -15.12 -1.03 -1.56
N PRO A 66 -15.11 0.27 -1.93
CA PRO A 66 -13.98 0.87 -2.64
C PRO A 66 -12.68 0.82 -1.84
N VAL A 67 -12.74 0.96 -0.51
CA VAL A 67 -11.55 0.88 0.36
C VAL A 67 -10.98 -0.55 0.30
N ILE A 68 -11.83 -1.57 0.40
CA ILE A 68 -11.40 -2.98 0.27
C ILE A 68 -10.78 -3.22 -1.10
N ALA A 69 -11.47 -2.82 -2.18
CA ALA A 69 -11.03 -3.06 -3.55
C ALA A 69 -9.66 -2.44 -3.83
N ILE A 70 -9.36 -1.28 -3.24
CA ILE A 70 -8.09 -0.57 -3.43
C ILE A 70 -6.97 -1.15 -2.56
N LEU A 71 -7.27 -1.55 -1.31
CA LEU A 71 -6.26 -2.04 -0.37
C LEU A 71 -5.98 -3.55 -0.48
N LEU A 72 -6.90 -4.34 -1.05
CA LEU A 72 -6.72 -5.78 -1.16
C LEU A 72 -5.57 -6.20 -2.09
N PRO A 73 -5.40 -5.63 -3.31
CA PRO A 73 -4.27 -6.00 -4.17
C PRO A 73 -2.89 -5.80 -3.53
N PRO A 74 -2.55 -4.64 -2.92
CA PRO A 74 -1.25 -4.47 -2.27
C PRO A 74 -1.08 -5.37 -1.04
N LEU A 75 -2.16 -5.70 -0.32
CA LEU A 75 -2.14 -6.67 0.78
C LEU A 75 -1.75 -8.08 0.27
N LEU A 76 -2.42 -8.55 -0.78
CA LEU A 76 -2.12 -9.85 -1.39
C LEU A 76 -0.69 -9.90 -1.93
N ALA A 77 -0.24 -8.83 -2.58
CA ALA A 77 1.14 -8.72 -3.07
C ALA A 77 2.16 -8.82 -1.93
N ALA A 78 1.91 -8.15 -0.81
CA ALA A 78 2.78 -8.21 0.36
C ALA A 78 2.81 -9.61 1.00
N LEU A 79 1.66 -10.28 1.11
CA LEU A 79 1.57 -11.66 1.61
C LEU A 79 2.33 -12.65 0.71
N VAL A 80 2.19 -12.53 -0.61
CA VAL A 80 2.95 -13.36 -1.57
C VAL A 80 4.45 -13.13 -1.43
N GLN A 81 4.88 -11.87 -1.27
CA GLN A 81 6.30 -11.54 -1.03
C GLN A 81 6.83 -12.18 0.26
N ILE A 82 6.09 -12.09 1.37
CA ILE A 82 6.50 -12.72 2.63
C ILE A 82 6.53 -14.24 2.50
N GLY A 83 5.51 -14.85 1.91
CA GLY A 83 5.46 -16.30 1.69
C GLY A 83 6.63 -16.79 0.83
N PHE A 84 6.98 -16.04 -0.22
CA PHE A 84 8.17 -16.32 -1.04
C PHE A 84 9.44 -16.32 -0.19
N TRP A 85 9.67 -15.28 0.61
CA TRP A 85 10.88 -15.19 1.43
C TRP A 85 10.93 -16.25 2.52
N LEU A 86 9.80 -16.56 3.15
CA LEU A 86 9.70 -17.65 4.13
C LEU A 86 10.11 -18.98 3.49
N ALA A 87 9.53 -19.33 2.34
CA ALA A 87 9.88 -20.54 1.61
C ALA A 87 11.33 -20.54 1.13
N PHE A 88 11.86 -19.38 0.73
CA PHE A 88 13.25 -19.23 0.33
C PHE A 88 14.23 -19.48 1.48
N PHE A 89 13.96 -18.94 2.68
CA PHE A 89 14.82 -19.14 3.84
C PHE A 89 14.70 -20.53 4.45
N GLU A 90 13.52 -21.14 4.43
CA GLU A 90 13.30 -22.50 4.94
C GLU A 90 13.80 -23.59 3.98
N GLY A 91 13.82 -23.32 2.67
CA GLY A 91 14.07 -24.33 1.64
C GLY A 91 15.53 -24.77 1.46
N GLY A 92 16.51 -24.07 2.04
CA GLY A 92 17.94 -24.39 1.92
C GLY A 92 18.37 -24.57 0.45
N PRO A 93 18.99 -25.70 0.05
CA PRO A 93 19.35 -25.97 -1.35
C PRO A 93 18.16 -25.98 -2.33
N GLY A 94 16.96 -26.30 -1.84
CA GLY A 94 15.71 -26.26 -2.62
C GLY A 94 15.24 -24.83 -2.98
N ALA A 95 15.89 -23.80 -2.45
CA ALA A 95 15.59 -22.40 -2.76
C ALA A 95 16.25 -21.91 -4.06
N VAL A 96 17.17 -22.68 -4.65
CA VAL A 96 17.87 -22.29 -5.90
C VAL A 96 16.89 -22.08 -7.07
N PRO A 97 15.89 -22.95 -7.33
CA PRO A 97 14.87 -22.70 -8.34
C PRO A 97 14.01 -21.47 -8.06
N LEU A 98 13.70 -21.19 -6.78
CA LEU A 98 12.97 -19.98 -6.36
C LEU A 98 13.78 -18.70 -6.67
N ALA A 99 15.10 -18.73 -6.42
CA ALA A 99 16.02 -17.65 -6.77
C ALA A 99 16.04 -17.39 -8.28
N ALA A 100 16.14 -18.46 -9.06
CA ALA A 100 16.18 -18.40 -10.52
C ALA A 100 14.86 -17.86 -11.10
N ALA A 101 13.72 -18.39 -10.65
CA ALA A 101 12.40 -17.92 -11.05
C ALA A 101 12.21 -16.43 -10.74
N ARG A 102 12.62 -15.98 -9.55
CA ARG A 102 12.60 -14.57 -9.17
C ARG A 102 13.48 -13.72 -10.09
N ALA A 103 14.70 -14.16 -10.40
CA ALA A 103 15.62 -13.42 -11.26
C ALA A 103 15.07 -13.25 -12.69
N MET A 104 14.35 -14.24 -13.21
CA MET A 104 13.72 -14.17 -14.54
C MET A 104 12.55 -13.18 -14.58
N ILE A 105 11.80 -13.04 -13.50
CA ILE A 105 10.58 -12.23 -13.46
C ILE A 105 10.85 -10.79 -12.99
N LEU A 106 11.91 -10.57 -12.21
CA LEU A 106 12.30 -9.25 -11.67
C LEU A 106 12.18 -8.09 -12.66
N PRO A 107 12.78 -8.17 -13.87
CA PRO A 107 12.85 -7.01 -14.77
C PRO A 107 11.46 -6.57 -15.23
N HIS A 108 10.55 -7.53 -15.37
CA HIS A 108 9.16 -7.27 -15.75
C HIS A 108 8.36 -6.70 -14.59
N LEU A 109 8.61 -7.20 -13.38
CA LEU A 109 7.87 -6.76 -12.21
C LEU A 109 8.34 -5.41 -11.66
N ASP A 110 9.62 -5.06 -11.72
CA ASP A 110 10.08 -3.76 -11.18
C ASP A 110 9.38 -2.57 -11.89
N THR A 111 9.19 -2.67 -13.21
CA THR A 111 8.45 -1.66 -13.98
C THR A 111 6.96 -1.67 -13.63
N ALA A 112 6.34 -2.86 -13.60
CA ALA A 112 4.92 -3.01 -13.32
C ALA A 112 4.55 -2.59 -11.88
N LEU A 113 5.41 -2.90 -10.91
CA LEU A 113 5.23 -2.55 -9.49
C LEU A 113 5.31 -1.05 -9.27
N THR A 114 6.21 -0.35 -9.97
CA THR A 114 6.30 1.11 -9.91
C THR A 114 4.99 1.75 -10.38
N LEU A 115 4.47 1.31 -11.52
CA LEU A 115 3.18 1.78 -12.03
C LEU A 115 2.02 1.42 -11.08
N ALA A 116 2.01 0.19 -10.55
CA ALA A 116 0.99 -0.24 -9.59
C ALA A 116 1.00 0.61 -8.32
N GLY A 117 2.19 0.95 -7.79
CA GLY A 117 2.33 1.81 -6.63
C GLY A 117 1.80 3.22 -6.86
N ILE A 118 2.05 3.80 -8.04
CA ILE A 118 1.51 5.11 -8.44
C ILE A 118 -0.02 5.04 -8.52
N ILE A 119 -0.57 4.02 -9.18
CA ILE A 119 -2.02 3.83 -9.33
C ILE A 119 -2.69 3.69 -7.96
N VAL A 120 -2.16 2.82 -7.08
CA VAL A 120 -2.70 2.64 -5.72
C VAL A 120 -2.64 3.94 -4.93
N SER A 121 -1.53 4.68 -5.00
CA SER A 121 -1.40 5.97 -4.31
C SER A 121 -2.43 6.99 -4.80
N ALA A 122 -2.63 7.09 -6.12
CA ALA A 122 -3.64 7.96 -6.71
C ALA A 122 -5.07 7.57 -6.27
N LEU A 123 -5.37 6.27 -6.22
CA LEU A 123 -6.67 5.75 -5.77
C LEU A 123 -6.91 6.02 -4.28
N VAL A 124 -5.89 5.89 -3.43
CA VAL A 124 -5.99 6.26 -2.01
C VAL A 124 -6.24 7.75 -1.84
N VAL A 125 -5.52 8.61 -2.57
CA VAL A 125 -5.76 10.06 -2.57
C VAL A 125 -7.20 10.37 -3.02
N TRP A 126 -7.68 9.71 -4.08
CA TRP A 126 -9.07 9.85 -4.53
C TRP A 126 -10.08 9.45 -3.46
N LEU A 127 -9.87 8.35 -2.72
CA LEU A 127 -10.74 7.96 -1.60
C LEU A 127 -10.79 9.04 -0.51
N ILE A 128 -9.65 9.63 -0.19
CA ILE A 128 -9.56 10.70 0.82
C ILE A 128 -10.32 11.94 0.33
N LEU A 129 -10.10 12.37 -0.91
CA LEU A 129 -10.79 13.52 -1.50
C LEU A 129 -12.30 13.29 -1.59
N ARG A 130 -12.73 12.10 -2.00
CA ARG A 130 -14.14 11.72 -2.04
C ARG A 130 -14.79 11.80 -0.66
N GLY A 131 -14.10 11.33 0.38
CA GLY A 131 -14.56 11.46 1.75
C GLY A 131 -14.67 12.92 2.20
N ALA A 132 -13.72 13.77 1.80
CA ALA A 132 -13.75 15.19 2.13
C ALA A 132 -14.92 15.93 1.46
N MET A 133 -15.20 15.66 0.18
CA MET A 133 -16.26 16.34 -0.58
C MET A 133 -17.67 16.07 -0.02
N LYS A 134 -18.02 14.81 0.30
CA LYS A 134 -19.36 14.47 0.80
C LYS A 134 -19.72 15.15 2.13
N ARG A 135 -18.74 15.66 2.88
CA ARG A 135 -18.98 16.35 4.16
C ARG A 135 -19.19 17.86 4.01
N GLY A 136 -18.89 18.39 2.82
CA GLY A 136 -19.10 19.80 2.48
C GLY A 136 -20.55 20.13 2.12
N ASP A 137 -21.29 19.13 1.64
CA ASP A 137 -22.73 19.17 1.33
C ASP A 137 -23.58 19.01 2.61
#